data_AF-A0A3R7YK20-F1
#
_entry.id   AF-A0A3R7YK20-F1
#
_cell.length_a   1.000
_cell.length_b   1.000
_cell.length_c   1.000
_cell.angle_alpha   90.00
_cell.angle_beta   90.00
_cell.angle_gamma   90.00
#
_symmetry.space_group_name_H-M   'P 1'
#
loop_
_entity.id
_entity.type
_entity.pdbx_description
1 polymer ?
#
loop_
_entity_poly.entity_id
_entity_poly.type
_entity_poly.pdbx_seq_one_letter_code
_entity_poly.pdbx_strand_id
1 'polypeptide(L)'
;TIAPDKEAIEKNMERAFVLCDKSAFNYYKDLAEKGYYNRAISGNVNQRIEVDSIHCNFNTYPYAVTTYAREFIVRQSNVTERSLVTTCTLQNSVRSDNNPQGFLMENFLVKENRDIQTYKR
;
A
#
# COMPACT_ATOMS: atom_id res chain seq x y z
N THR A 1 -3.48 -3.78 -5.72
CA THR A 1 -2.87 -4.25 -6.98
C THR A 1 -2.59 -3.06 -7.86
N ILE A 2 -1.40 -3.00 -8.45
CA ILE A 2 -0.99 -1.98 -9.41
C ILE A 2 -0.89 -2.67 -10.77
N ALA A 3 -1.85 -2.37 -11.64
CA ALA A 3 -1.75 -2.70 -13.05
C ALA A 3 -0.84 -1.67 -13.74
N PRO A 4 -0.14 -2.04 -14.83
CA PRO A 4 0.70 -1.12 -15.60
C PRO A 4 -0.13 -0.15 -16.46
N ASP A 5 -1.13 0.48 -15.85
CA ASP A 5 -2.00 1.48 -16.45
C ASP A 5 -2.07 2.70 -15.54
N LYS A 6 -1.74 3.86 -16.09
CA LYS A 6 -1.64 5.11 -15.33
C LYS A 6 -2.99 5.51 -14.72
N GLU A 7 -4.07 5.42 -15.49
CA GLU A 7 -5.40 5.82 -15.03
C GLU A 7 -5.89 4.90 -13.89
N ALA A 8 -5.68 3.59 -14.03
CA ALA A 8 -5.98 2.64 -12.96
C ALA A 8 -5.19 2.93 -11.66
N ILE A 9 -3.92 3.34 -11.76
CA ILE A 9 -3.10 3.71 -10.61
C ILE A 9 -3.66 4.96 -9.93
N GLU A 10 -3.90 6.03 -10.69
CA GLU A 10 -4.40 7.30 -10.15
C GLU A 10 -5.76 7.11 -9.47
N LYS A 11 -6.69 6.39 -10.11
CA LYS A 11 -8.02 6.10 -9.53
C LYS A 11 -7.96 5.22 -8.28
N ASN A 12 -7.02 4.29 -8.20
CA ASN A 12 -6.81 3.49 -6.98
C ASN A 12 -6.27 4.34 -5.84
N MET A 13 -5.36 5.27 -6.14
CA MET A 13 -4.76 6.17 -5.16
C MET A 13 -5.75 7.21 -4.66
N GLU A 14 -6.56 7.79 -5.55
CA GLU A 14 -7.63 8.71 -5.17
C GLU A 14 -8.58 8.09 -4.14
N ARG A 15 -9.03 6.86 -4.38
CA ARG A 15 -9.87 6.12 -3.42
C ARG A 15 -9.15 5.84 -2.11
N ALA A 16 -7.85 5.52 -2.15
CA ALA A 16 -7.07 5.27 -0.95
C ALA A 16 -6.88 6.54 -0.10
N PHE A 17 -6.67 7.70 -0.72
CA PHE A 17 -6.47 8.97 -0.02
C PHE A 17 -7.70 9.46 0.73
N VAL A 18 -8.91 9.02 0.37
CA VAL A 18 -10.12 9.32 1.17
C VAL A 18 -10.10 8.63 2.53
N LEU A 19 -9.33 7.55 2.67
CA LEU A 19 -9.24 6.75 3.90
C LEU A 19 -8.00 7.05 4.75
N CYS A 20 -7.11 7.93 4.27
CA CYS A 20 -5.80 8.14 4.87
C CYS A 20 -5.49 9.63 5.04
N ASP A 21 -4.62 9.95 5.99
CA ASP A 21 -4.09 11.30 6.17
C ASP A 21 -2.99 11.64 5.14
N LYS A 22 -2.35 12.80 5.37
CA LYS A 22 -1.24 13.28 4.54
C LYS A 22 -0.01 12.35 4.55
N SER A 23 0.16 11.47 5.55
CA SER A 23 1.33 10.60 5.62
C SER A 23 1.37 9.61 4.45
N ALA A 24 0.23 9.00 4.12
CA ALA A 24 0.10 8.11 2.97
C ALA A 24 0.29 8.86 1.64
N PHE A 25 -0.25 10.08 1.55
CA PHE A 25 -0.08 10.94 0.37
C PHE A 25 1.39 11.32 0.15
N ASN A 26 2.11 11.68 1.22
CA ASN A 26 3.53 12.02 1.13
C ASN A 26 4.37 10.83 0.64
N TYR A 27 4.07 9.62 1.12
CA TYR A 27 4.74 8.40 0.65
C TYR A 27 4.46 8.14 -0.83
N TYR A 28 3.21 8.28 -1.27
CA TYR A 28 2.86 8.19 -2.69
C TYR A 28 3.62 9.21 -3.53
N LYS A 29 3.66 10.47 -3.08
CA LYS A 29 4.34 11.56 -3.78
C LYS A 29 5.84 11.30 -3.92
N ASP A 30 6.50 10.85 -2.86
CA ASP A 30 7.94 10.48 -2.90
C ASP A 30 8.20 9.35 -3.92
N LEU A 31 7.35 8.32 -3.96
CA LEU A 31 7.45 7.26 -4.97
C LEU A 31 7.22 7.78 -6.40
N ALA A 32 6.26 8.70 -6.57
CA ALA A 32 5.99 9.32 -7.86
C ALA A 32 7.18 10.17 -8.34
N GLU A 33 7.77 10.98 -7.46
CA GLU A 33 8.96 11.80 -7.74
C GLU A 33 10.19 10.94 -8.07
N LYS A 34 10.35 9.79 -7.41
CA LYS A 34 11.36 8.76 -7.74
C LYS A 34 11.06 7.98 -9.04
N GLY A 35 10.02 8.37 -9.77
CA GLY A 35 9.60 7.75 -11.03
C GLY A 35 9.21 6.28 -10.88
N TYR A 36 8.76 5.83 -9.71
CA TYR A 36 8.42 4.44 -9.45
C TYR A 36 7.32 3.95 -10.39
N TYR A 37 6.20 4.69 -10.45
CA TYR A 37 5.05 4.31 -11.30
C TYR A 37 5.38 4.35 -12.79
N ASN A 38 6.15 5.36 -13.24
CA ASN A 38 6.60 5.43 -14.63
C ASN A 38 7.45 4.21 -15.00
N ARG A 39 8.38 3.79 -14.14
CA ARG A 39 9.17 2.57 -14.35
C ARG A 39 8.33 1.30 -14.30
N ALA A 40 7.31 1.24 -13.46
CA ALA A 40 6.39 0.11 -13.39
C ALA A 40 5.59 -0.02 -14.70
N ILE A 41 5.07 1.09 -15.24
CA ILE A 41 4.34 1.12 -16.51
C ILE A 41 5.27 0.76 -17.68
N SER A 42 6.42 1.45 -17.82
CA SER A 42 7.37 1.19 -18.91
C SER A 42 7.96 -0.22 -18.88
N GLY A 43 8.08 -0.82 -17.69
CA GLY A 43 8.55 -2.19 -17.51
C GLY A 43 7.45 -3.26 -17.60
N ASN A 44 6.21 -2.87 -17.93
CA ASN A 44 5.02 -3.73 -17.93
C ASN A 44 4.92 -4.60 -16.66
N VAL A 45 5.14 -3.95 -15.51
CA VAL A 45 5.21 -4.59 -14.20
C VAL A 45 3.83 -4.63 -13.59
N ASN A 46 3.39 -5.82 -13.16
CA ASN A 46 2.16 -5.98 -12.38
C ASN A 46 2.53 -6.25 -10.92
N GLN A 47 2.06 -5.40 -10.02
CA GLN A 47 2.32 -5.55 -8.58
C GLN A 47 1.05 -6.02 -7.87
N ARG A 48 1.14 -7.13 -7.16
CA ARG A 48 0.07 -7.67 -6.31
C ARG A 48 0.53 -7.65 -4.86
N ILE A 49 -0.35 -7.24 -3.96
CA ILE A 49 -0.12 -7.34 -2.52
C ILE A 49 -1.14 -8.35 -2.00
N GLU A 50 -0.67 -9.37 -1.30
CA GLU A 50 -1.50 -10.32 -0.57
C GLU A 50 -1.31 -10.08 0.92
N VAL A 51 -2.40 -9.80 1.62
CA VAL A 51 -2.38 -9.59 3.06
C VAL A 51 -2.46 -10.95 3.75
N ASP A 52 -1.44 -11.26 4.54
CA ASP A 52 -1.38 -12.49 5.32
C ASP A 52 -2.19 -12.32 6.62
N SER A 53 -1.93 -11.25 7.36
CA SER A 53 -2.63 -10.95 8.61
C SER A 53 -2.58 -9.47 8.99
N ILE A 54 -3.53 -9.05 9.83
CA ILE A 54 -3.61 -7.69 10.37
C ILE A 54 -3.73 -7.82 11.89
N HIS A 55 -2.80 -7.20 12.62
CA HIS A 55 -2.83 -7.07 14.06
C HIS A 55 -3.27 -5.66 14.44
N CYS A 56 -4.41 -5.56 15.12
CA CYS A 56 -4.94 -4.30 15.62
C CYS A 56 -4.94 -4.29 17.14
N ASN A 57 -4.30 -3.31 17.76
CA ASN A 57 -4.37 -3.08 19.19
C ASN A 57 -5.46 -2.04 19.50
N PHE A 58 -6.63 -2.54 19.96
CA PHE A 58 -7.76 -1.70 20.35
C PHE A 58 -7.73 -1.25 21.81
N ASN A 59 -6.70 -1.63 22.59
CA ASN A 59 -6.63 -1.31 24.01
C ASN A 59 -6.15 0.12 24.29
N THR A 60 -5.57 0.79 23.30
CA THR A 60 -4.99 2.13 23.46
C THR A 60 -5.30 2.96 22.22
N TYR A 61 -5.90 4.12 22.43
CA TYR A 61 -6.18 5.09 21.38
C TYR A 61 -4.98 6.04 21.19
N PRO A 62 -4.57 6.38 19.95
CA PRO A 62 -5.09 5.88 18.66
C PRO A 62 -4.70 4.42 18.40
N TYR A 63 -5.55 3.67 17.71
CA TYR A 63 -5.41 2.21 17.59
C TYR A 63 -4.24 1.85 16.67
N ALA A 64 -3.20 1.24 17.23
CA ALA A 64 -2.05 0.80 16.45
C ALA A 64 -2.40 -0.43 15.62
N VAL A 65 -2.09 -0.39 14.33
CA VAL A 65 -2.32 -1.49 13.38
C VAL A 65 -1.02 -1.86 12.70
N THR A 66 -0.73 -3.16 12.65
CA THR A 66 0.38 -3.73 11.91
C THR A 66 -0.17 -4.72 10.88
N THR A 67 0.18 -4.51 9.62
CA THR A 67 -0.23 -5.37 8.51
C THR A 67 0.97 -6.14 8.00
N TYR A 68 0.82 -7.46 7.94
CA TYR A 68 1.78 -8.38 7.36
C TYR A 68 1.25 -8.81 5.99
N ALA A 69 2.07 -8.61 4.96
CA ALA A 69 1.70 -8.88 3.59
C ALA A 69 2.91 -9.39 2.78
N ARG A 70 2.60 -10.02 1.66
CA ARG A 70 3.56 -10.35 0.61
C ARG A 70 3.29 -9.52 -0.62
N GLU A 71 4.35 -8.93 -1.14
CA GLU A 71 4.32 -8.18 -2.38
C GLU A 71 4.92 -9.03 -3.50
N PHE A 72 4.17 -9.17 -4.58
CA PHE A 72 4.58 -9.87 -5.80
C PHE A 72 4.76 -8.85 -6.90
N ILE A 73 5.98 -8.74 -7.42
CA ILE A 73 6.34 -7.91 -8.56
C ILE A 73 6.50 -8.85 -9.76
N VAL A 74 5.46 -8.92 -10.59
CA VAL A 74 5.39 -9.77 -11.77
C VAL A 74 5.87 -8.97 -12.98
N ARG A 75 6.97 -9.43 -13.59
CA ARG A 75 7.49 -8.94 -14.86
C ARG A 75 7.31 -10.01 -15.93
N GLN A 76 7.61 -9.67 -17.18
CA GLN A 76 7.51 -10.64 -18.27
C GLN A 76 8.41 -11.87 -18.08
N SER A 77 9.61 -11.69 -17.52
CA SER A 77 10.63 -12.74 -17.41
C SER A 77 10.78 -13.36 -16.02
N ASN A 78 10.29 -12.70 -14.97
CA ASN A 78 10.45 -13.16 -13.60
C ASN A 78 9.34 -12.64 -12.68
N VAL A 79 9.23 -13.29 -11.53
CA VAL A 79 8.42 -12.87 -10.39
C VAL A 79 9.36 -12.65 -9.22
N THR A 80 9.27 -11.47 -8.59
CA THR A 80 9.97 -11.15 -7.35
C THR A 80 8.96 -11.11 -6.21
N GLU A 81 9.21 -11.89 -5.16
CA GLU A 81 8.44 -11.87 -3.92
C GLU A 81 9.17 -11.05 -2.88
N ARG A 82 8.43 -10.18 -2.17
CA ARG A 82 8.95 -9.34 -1.10
C ARG A 82 8.09 -9.49 0.14
N SER A 83 8.72 -9.50 1.31
CA SER A 83 8.02 -9.35 2.58
C SER A 83 7.70 -7.88 2.78
N LEU A 84 6.43 -7.59 3.10
CA LEU A 84 5.94 -6.26 3.35
C LEU A 84 5.31 -6.21 4.75
N VAL A 85 5.89 -5.41 5.64
CA VAL A 85 5.31 -5.13 6.95
C VAL A 85 5.07 -3.64 7.04
N THR A 86 3.82 -3.24 7.26
CA THR A 86 3.45 -1.84 7.42
C THR A 86 2.79 -1.61 8.76
N THR A 87 2.96 -0.40 9.29
CA THR A 87 2.33 0.03 10.54
C THR A 87 1.61 1.35 10.30
N CYS A 88 0.46 1.51 10.93
CA CYS A 88 -0.28 2.76 10.95
C CYS A 88 -1.07 2.90 12.26
N THR A 89 -1.66 4.06 12.47
CA THR A 89 -2.59 4.32 13.57
C THR A 89 -3.97 4.63 13.00
N LEU A 90 -5.02 4.01 13.53
CA LEU A 90 -6.39 4.31 13.18
C LEU A 90 -6.99 5.30 14.17
N GLN A 91 -7.51 6.41 13.63
CA GLN A 91 -8.29 7.41 14.34
C GLN A 91 -9.76 7.31 13.96
N ASN A 92 -10.65 7.71 14.87
CA ASN A 92 -12.07 7.80 14.53
C ASN A 92 -12.29 9.02 13.63
N SER A 93 -13.05 8.83 12.55
CA SER A 93 -13.45 9.85 11.60
C SER A 93 -14.98 9.87 11.47
N VAL A 94 -15.50 11.00 11.00
CA VAL A 94 -16.92 11.11 10.63
C VAL A 94 -17.21 10.08 9.54
N ARG A 95 -18.26 9.28 9.75
CA ARG A 95 -18.74 8.33 8.76
C ARG A 95 -19.30 9.08 7.57
N SER A 96 -18.97 8.63 6.37
CA SER A 96 -19.48 9.15 5.11
C SER A 96 -19.72 8.01 4.13
N ASP A 97 -20.34 8.29 3.00
CA ASP A 97 -20.54 7.29 1.95
C ASP A 97 -19.20 6.70 1.45
N ASN A 98 -18.14 7.50 1.50
CA ASN A 98 -16.79 7.08 1.11
C ASN A 98 -15.97 6.47 2.25
N ASN A 99 -16.39 6.65 3.51
CA ASN A 99 -15.78 6.04 4.69
C ASN A 99 -16.87 5.55 5.67
N PRO A 100 -17.60 4.48 5.33
CA PRO A 100 -18.73 4.01 6.14
C PRO A 100 -18.28 3.49 7.51
N GLN A 101 -17.04 3.02 7.61
CA GLN A 101 -16.47 2.52 8.86
C GLN A 101 -16.08 3.67 9.82
N GLY A 102 -15.80 4.86 9.30
CA GLY A 102 -15.42 6.02 10.10
C GLY A 102 -14.05 5.86 10.75
N PHE A 103 -13.09 5.26 10.04
CA PHE A 103 -11.70 5.21 10.49
C PHE A 103 -10.81 5.98 9.51
N LEU A 104 -9.93 6.82 10.03
CA LEU A 104 -8.87 7.49 9.28
C LEU A 104 -7.54 6.82 9.60
N MET A 105 -6.83 6.38 8.58
CA MET A 105 -5.48 5.87 8.72
C MET A 105 -4.48 7.02 8.79
N GLU A 106 -3.65 7.03 9.83
CA GLU A 106 -2.58 8.00 10.03
C GLU A 106 -1.24 7.32 10.26
N ASN A 107 -0.16 8.10 10.15
CA ASN A 107 1.21 7.68 10.43
C ASN A 107 1.60 6.39 9.70
N PHE A 108 1.26 6.31 8.41
CA PHE A 108 1.61 5.16 7.59
C PHE A 108 3.13 5.04 7.44
N LEU A 109 3.66 3.88 7.82
CA LEU A 109 5.08 3.57 7.82
C LEU A 109 5.33 2.15 7.29
N VAL A 110 6.32 2.01 6.42
CA VAL A 110 6.81 0.70 5.97
C VAL A 110 7.94 0.28 6.90
N LYS A 111 7.72 -0.79 7.68
CA LYS A 111 8.71 -1.36 8.61
C LYS A 111 9.64 -2.34 7.92
N GLU A 112 9.10 -3.15 7.01
CA GLU A 112 9.87 -4.10 6.23
C GLU A 112 9.40 -4.05 4.78
N ASN A 113 10.35 -4.01 3.86
CA ASN A 113 10.12 -4.21 2.45
C ASN A 113 11.34 -4.91 1.84
N ARG A 114 11.44 -6.23 2.01
CA ARG A 114 12.65 -7.01 1.69
C ARG A 114 12.36 -8.11 0.67
N ASP A 115 13.29 -8.31 -0.26
CA ASP A 115 13.21 -9.40 -1.23
C ASP A 115 13.33 -10.76 -0.52
N ILE A 116 12.35 -11.63 -0.73
CA ILE A 116 12.33 -13.01 -0.24
C ILE A 116 12.98 -13.92 -1.29
N GLN A 117 12.48 -13.85 -2.53
CA GLN A 117 12.96 -14.66 -3.62
C GLN A 117 12.60 -14.06 -4.98
N THR A 118 13.37 -14.43 -6.00
CA THR A 118 13.09 -14.12 -7.39
C THR A 118 13.23 -15.38 -8.22
N TYR A 119 12.19 -15.71 -8.98
CA TYR A 119 12.18 -16.87 -9.87
C TYR A 119 11.71 -16.49 -11.27
N LYS A 120 12.18 -17.24 -12.28
CA LYS A 120 11.74 -17.05 -13.66
C LYS A 120 10.30 -17.54 -13.82
N ARG A 121 9.55 -16.85 -14.67
CA ARG A 121 8.20 -17.26 -15.04
C ARG A 121 8.25 -18.36 -16.11
#